data_AF-A0A0G0X7K5-F1
#
_entry.id   AF-A0A0G0X7K5-F1
#
_cell.length_a   1.000
_cell.length_b   1.000
_cell.length_c   1.000
_cell.angle_alpha   90.00
_cell.angle_beta   90.00
_cell.angle_gamma   90.00
#
_symmetry.space_group_name_H-M   'P 1'
#
loop_
_entity.id
_entity.type
_entity.pdbx_description
1 polymer ?
#
loop_
_entity_poly.entity_id
_entity_poly.type
_entity_poly.pdbx_seq_one_letter_code
_entity_poly.pdbx_strand_id
1 'polypeptide(L)'
;MSIIPINGGTEFELINYTGFNTVNALLILETSEYSQLLGGVRTVNSGMDREPDFTRIYPDITVKQINPTRYEFNVRGAGAATGVVSFAKPFNKNWELVGLEQEPVVINGYVNGWEIPELTDGDYVIEYKPQRYFYFGSIVSLLTLGGLVFYLIEAKLVRVSVRRSKSHG
;
A
#
# COMPACT_ATOMS: atom_id res chain seq x y z
N MET A 1 -16.68 -18.47 -0.79
CA MET A 1 -17.28 -18.63 0.55
C MET A 1 -17.47 -20.12 0.77
N SER A 2 -16.79 -20.70 1.78
CA SER A 2 -17.00 -22.10 2.16
C SER A 2 -17.83 -22.12 3.44
N ILE A 3 -18.86 -22.97 3.49
CA ILE A 3 -19.71 -23.11 4.68
C ILE A 3 -19.61 -24.56 5.16
N ILE A 4 -19.15 -24.74 6.39
CA ILE A 4 -18.84 -26.05 6.97
C ILE A 4 -19.79 -26.29 8.16
N PRO A 5 -20.59 -27.37 8.16
CA PRO A 5 -21.42 -27.72 9.32
C PRO A 5 -20.54 -28.20 10.49
N ILE A 6 -20.80 -27.68 11.69
CA ILE A 6 -20.01 -27.92 12.89
C ILE A 6 -20.81 -28.83 13.84
N ASN A 7 -20.33 -30.04 14.13
CA ASN A 7 -21.00 -31.00 15.03
C ASN A 7 -20.09 -31.35 16.23
N GLY A 8 -20.04 -30.46 17.22
CA GLY A 8 -19.30 -30.66 18.48
C GLY A 8 -17.76 -30.63 18.36
N GLY A 9 -17.10 -30.04 19.36
CA GLY A 9 -15.63 -30.13 19.56
C GLY A 9 -14.77 -29.83 18.33
N THR A 10 -15.13 -28.82 17.53
CA THR A 10 -14.43 -28.55 16.25
C THR A 10 -13.28 -27.57 16.45
N GLU A 11 -12.07 -28.05 16.15
CA GLU A 11 -10.86 -27.22 16.08
C GLU A 11 -10.63 -26.81 14.62
N PHE A 12 -10.30 -25.54 14.40
CA PHE A 12 -9.96 -25.00 13.08
C PHE A 12 -8.48 -24.65 13.05
N GLU A 13 -7.74 -25.29 12.15
CA GLU A 13 -6.36 -24.92 11.86
C GLU A 13 -6.32 -24.05 10.60
N LEU A 14 -5.96 -22.77 10.77
CA LEU A 14 -5.76 -21.86 9.66
C LEU A 14 -4.39 -22.11 9.04
N ILE A 15 -4.35 -22.95 8.01
CA ILE A 15 -3.14 -23.25 7.26
C ILE A 15 -2.88 -22.20 6.18
N ASN A 16 -1.78 -21.44 6.32
CA ASN A 16 -1.35 -20.50 5.31
C ASN A 16 -0.48 -21.20 4.26
N TYR A 17 -1.11 -21.65 3.17
CA TYR A 17 -0.37 -22.04 1.96
C TYR A 17 0.09 -20.78 1.25
N THR A 18 1.41 -20.62 1.12
CA THR A 18 2.16 -19.56 0.40
C THR A 18 1.28 -18.54 -0.34
N GLY A 19 1.01 -17.41 0.31
CA GLY A 19 0.18 -16.34 -0.24
C GLY A 19 -0.53 -15.51 0.83
N PHE A 20 -1.41 -14.60 0.41
CA PHE A 20 -2.28 -13.79 1.28
C PHE A 20 -3.64 -14.51 1.38
N ASN A 21 -3.83 -15.39 2.37
CA ASN A 21 -5.12 -15.98 2.71
C ASN A 21 -5.72 -15.22 3.90
N THR A 22 -6.70 -14.35 3.67
CA THR A 22 -7.43 -13.67 4.74
C THR A 22 -8.81 -14.28 4.92
N VAL A 23 -9.07 -14.82 6.11
CA VAL A 23 -10.43 -15.07 6.56
C VAL A 23 -10.99 -13.72 7.01
N ASN A 24 -11.75 -13.06 6.13
CA ASN A 24 -12.28 -11.72 6.40
C ASN A 24 -13.40 -11.72 7.46
N ALA A 25 -14.12 -12.84 7.60
CA ALA A 25 -15.14 -13.01 8.63
C ALA A 25 -15.33 -14.49 8.97
N LEU A 26 -15.56 -14.77 10.26
CA LEU A 26 -16.06 -16.05 10.76
C LEU A 26 -17.41 -15.78 11.43
N LEU A 27 -18.43 -16.54 11.04
CA LEU A 27 -19.77 -16.41 11.59
C LEU A 27 -20.25 -17.78 12.08
N ILE A 28 -20.76 -17.83 13.30
CA ILE A 28 -21.44 -18.99 13.86
C ILE A 28 -22.93 -18.76 13.66
N LEU A 29 -23.60 -19.72 13.03
CA LEU A 29 -25.00 -19.62 12.64
C LEU A 29 -25.80 -20.74 13.27
N GLU A 30 -27.04 -20.44 13.64
CA GLU A 30 -28.00 -21.49 13.94
C GLU A 30 -28.41 -22.23 12.66
N THR A 31 -28.86 -23.49 12.79
CA THR A 31 -29.21 -24.34 11.64
C THR A 31 -30.34 -23.73 10.78
N SER A 32 -31.23 -22.96 11.40
CA SER A 32 -32.32 -22.23 10.72
C SER A 32 -31.78 -21.09 9.85
N GLU A 33 -30.82 -20.31 10.35
CA GLU A 33 -30.14 -19.22 9.62
C GLU A 33 -29.27 -19.78 8.49
N TYR A 34 -28.55 -20.88 8.74
CA TYR A 34 -27.79 -21.60 7.71
C TYR A 34 -28.67 -21.98 6.52
N SER A 35 -29.86 -22.52 6.80
CA SER A 35 -30.80 -22.95 5.75
C SER A 35 -31.32 -21.77 4.92
N GLN A 36 -31.56 -20.61 5.54
CA GLN A 36 -31.97 -19.38 4.85
C GLN A 36 -30.86 -18.83 3.96
N LEU A 37 -29.61 -18.82 4.44
CA LEU A 37 -28.46 -18.38 3.66
C LEU A 37 -28.19 -19.29 2.45
N LEU A 38 -28.30 -20.61 2.62
CA LEU A 38 -28.19 -21.55 1.50
C LEU A 38 -29.26 -21.31 0.43
N GLY A 39 -30.48 -20.95 0.84
CA GLY A 39 -31.54 -20.56 -0.08
C GLY A 39 -31.14 -19.36 -0.94
N GLY A 40 -30.59 -18.31 -0.32
CA GLY A 40 -30.11 -17.11 -1.02
C GLY A 40 -28.90 -17.37 -1.93
N VAL A 41 -27.92 -18.15 -1.47
CA VAL A 41 -26.72 -18.50 -2.25
C VAL A 41 -27.08 -19.31 -3.50
N ARG A 42 -28.05 -20.23 -3.40
CA ARG A 42 -28.53 -20.99 -4.56
C ARG A 42 -29.16 -20.07 -5.61
N THR A 43 -29.96 -19.09 -5.20
CA THR A 43 -30.54 -18.09 -6.12
C THR A 43 -29.48 -17.25 -6.84
N VAL A 44 -28.40 -16.87 -6.15
CA VAL A 44 -27.27 -16.14 -6.77
C VAL A 44 -26.52 -17.03 -7.77
N ASN A 45 -26.24 -18.28 -7.40
CA ASN A 45 -25.54 -19.21 -8.28
C ASN A 45 -26.40 -19.62 -9.50
N SER A 46 -27.72 -19.72 -9.33
CA SER A 46 -28.67 -19.94 -10.43
C SER A 46 -28.87 -18.72 -11.33
N GLY A 47 -28.40 -17.53 -10.94
CA GLY A 47 -28.29 -16.36 -11.84
C GLY A 47 -26.95 -16.30 -12.57
N MET A 48 -26.00 -17.18 -12.21
CA MET A 48 -24.67 -17.30 -12.81
C MET A 48 -24.67 -18.43 -13.84
N ASP A 49 -25.63 -18.40 -14.77
CA ASP A 49 -25.79 -19.41 -15.85
C ASP A 49 -24.68 -19.37 -16.92
N ARG A 50 -23.73 -18.44 -16.77
CA ARG A 50 -22.53 -18.36 -17.60
C ARG A 50 -21.33 -18.70 -16.73
N GLU A 51 -20.69 -19.83 -17.04
CA GLU A 51 -19.33 -20.07 -16.59
C GLU A 51 -18.51 -18.81 -16.93
N PRO A 52 -17.79 -18.21 -15.98
CA PRO A 52 -16.97 -17.04 -16.28
C PRO A 52 -16.05 -17.38 -17.45
N ASP A 53 -16.13 -16.58 -18.51
CA ASP A 53 -15.27 -16.70 -19.65
C ASP A 53 -13.83 -16.35 -19.22
N PHE A 54 -13.09 -17.36 -18.78
CA PHE A 54 -11.68 -17.26 -18.40
C PHE A 54 -10.76 -16.98 -19.59
N THR A 55 -11.31 -16.85 -20.81
CA THR A 55 -10.58 -16.35 -21.99
C THR A 55 -10.40 -14.83 -21.95
N ARG A 56 -10.93 -14.11 -20.94
CA ARG A 56 -10.52 -12.73 -20.65
C ARG A 56 -9.01 -12.70 -20.45
N ILE A 57 -8.34 -12.00 -21.37
CA ILE A 57 -6.92 -11.66 -21.25
C ILE A 57 -6.81 -10.77 -20.01
N TYR A 58 -6.40 -11.34 -18.89
CA TYR A 58 -6.01 -10.55 -17.74
C TYR A 58 -4.78 -9.73 -18.14
N PRO A 59 -4.70 -8.44 -17.76
CA PRO A 59 -3.47 -7.71 -17.96
C PRO A 59 -2.33 -8.44 -17.26
N ASP A 60 -1.21 -8.56 -17.94
CA ASP A 60 0.04 -8.95 -17.31
C ASP A 60 0.51 -7.78 -16.45
N ILE A 61 0.68 -8.03 -15.15
CA ILE A 61 1.08 -7.01 -14.17
C ILE A 61 2.38 -7.47 -13.51
N THR A 62 3.46 -6.78 -13.82
CA THR A 62 4.76 -6.99 -13.17
C THR A 62 4.99 -5.88 -12.14
N VAL A 63 5.28 -6.26 -10.89
CA VAL A 63 5.50 -5.31 -9.79
C VAL A 63 6.95 -5.35 -9.33
N LYS A 64 7.54 -4.18 -9.13
CA LYS A 64 8.89 -4.00 -8.59
C LYS A 64 8.87 -3.02 -7.43
N GLN A 65 9.37 -3.47 -6.27
CA GLN A 65 9.67 -2.56 -5.18
C GLN A 65 10.98 -1.83 -5.46
N ILE A 66 10.92 -0.50 -5.55
CA ILE A 66 12.11 0.34 -5.73
C ILE A 66 12.74 0.67 -4.37
N ASN A 67 11.90 1.05 -3.41
CA ASN A 67 12.26 1.26 -2.01
C ASN A 67 11.00 1.13 -1.12
N PRO A 68 11.10 1.23 0.22
CA PRO A 68 9.94 1.10 1.10
C PRO A 68 8.79 2.09 0.84
N THR A 69 9.08 3.24 0.22
CA THR A 69 8.16 4.35 -0.08
C THR A 69 7.80 4.49 -1.56
N ARG A 70 8.29 3.61 -2.43
CA ARG A 70 8.09 3.69 -3.88
C ARG A 70 8.04 2.30 -4.53
N TYR A 71 6.96 2.04 -5.24
CA TYR A 71 6.70 0.81 -5.97
C TYR A 71 6.35 1.17 -7.40
N GLU A 72 6.80 0.36 -8.33
CA GLU A 72 6.52 0.51 -9.76
C GLU A 72 5.82 -0.75 -10.23
N PHE A 73 4.76 -0.59 -11.01
CA PHE A 73 4.10 -1.72 -11.65
C PHE A 73 3.87 -1.42 -13.12
N ASN A 74 4.25 -2.38 -13.96
CA ASN A 74 4.04 -2.33 -15.40
C ASN A 74 2.81 -3.16 -15.74
N VAL A 75 1.93 -2.59 -16.56
CA VAL A 75 0.69 -3.23 -17.02
C VAL A 75 0.76 -3.41 -18.53
N ARG A 76 0.46 -4.62 -19.01
CA ARG A 76 0.41 -4.98 -20.43
C ARG A 76 -0.88 -5.73 -20.76
N GLY A 77 -1.50 -5.41 -21.89
CA GLY A 77 -2.74 -6.05 -22.33
C GLY A 77 -3.98 -5.66 -21.51
N ALA A 78 -4.01 -4.48 -20.89
CA ALA A 78 -5.14 -4.04 -20.07
C ALA A 78 -6.38 -3.72 -20.88
N GLY A 79 -6.24 -3.29 -22.14
CA GLY A 79 -7.37 -3.09 -23.06
C GLY A 79 -8.47 -2.18 -22.50
N ALA A 80 -8.12 -1.16 -21.72
CA ALA A 80 -9.05 -0.24 -21.04
C ALA A 80 -9.94 -0.92 -19.98
N ALA A 81 -9.43 -1.93 -19.27
CA ALA A 81 -10.16 -2.60 -18.20
C ALA A 81 -10.46 -1.66 -17.01
N THR A 82 -11.69 -1.69 -16.53
CA THR A 82 -12.06 -1.09 -15.24
C THR A 82 -11.75 -2.06 -14.11
N GLY A 83 -11.16 -1.57 -13.03
CA GLY A 83 -10.77 -2.44 -11.91
C GLY A 83 -10.39 -1.67 -10.66
N VAL A 84 -9.93 -2.44 -9.67
CA VAL A 84 -9.48 -1.90 -8.40
C VAL A 84 -8.06 -2.39 -8.16
N VAL A 85 -7.13 -1.47 -7.97
CA VAL A 85 -5.76 -1.80 -7.55
C VAL A 85 -5.73 -1.88 -6.04
N SER A 86 -5.39 -3.05 -5.51
CA SER A 86 -5.17 -3.27 -4.09
C SER A 86 -3.68 -3.25 -3.78
N PHE A 87 -3.27 -2.38 -2.86
CA PHE A 87 -1.90 -2.27 -2.41
C PHE A 87 -1.82 -2.73 -0.97
N ALA A 88 -1.18 -3.88 -0.73
CA ALA A 88 -1.11 -4.58 0.56
C ALA A 88 -0.26 -3.87 1.64
N LYS A 89 -0.46 -2.56 1.82
CA LYS A 89 0.01 -1.75 2.94
C LYS A 89 -1.21 -1.19 3.69
N PRO A 90 -1.11 -1.00 5.01
CA PRO A 90 -2.16 -0.39 5.79
C PRO A 90 -2.58 0.96 5.22
N PHE A 91 -3.88 1.24 5.24
CA PHE A 91 -4.43 2.46 4.68
C PHE A 91 -3.78 3.71 5.25
N ASN A 92 -3.29 4.56 4.35
CA ASN A 92 -2.86 5.91 4.64
C ASN A 92 -3.16 6.79 3.42
N LYS A 93 -3.80 7.95 3.66
CA LYS A 93 -4.14 8.95 2.63
C LYS A 93 -2.94 9.54 1.88
N ASN A 94 -1.74 9.33 2.41
CA ASN A 94 -0.50 9.84 1.86
C ASN A 94 0.13 8.92 0.80
N TRP A 95 -0.39 7.71 0.61
CA TRP A 95 -0.06 6.90 -0.55
C TRP A 95 -0.80 7.43 -1.77
N GLU A 96 -0.10 7.54 -2.90
CA GLU A 96 -0.62 8.07 -4.14
C GLU A 96 -0.25 7.16 -5.30
N LEU A 97 -1.18 6.99 -6.23
CA LEU A 97 -0.94 6.36 -7.52
C LEU A 97 -0.59 7.45 -8.53
N VAL A 98 0.71 7.65 -8.75
CA VAL A 98 1.23 8.67 -9.66
C VAL A 98 0.84 8.32 -11.10
N GLY A 99 0.26 9.29 -11.81
CA GLY A 99 -0.19 9.15 -13.19
C GLY A 99 -1.69 8.87 -13.35
N LEU A 100 -2.40 8.56 -12.26
CA LEU A 100 -3.85 8.49 -12.23
C LEU A 100 -4.35 9.39 -11.11
N GLU A 101 -5.20 10.37 -11.43
CA GLU A 101 -5.76 11.31 -10.46
C GLU A 101 -6.87 10.64 -9.63
N GLN A 102 -6.49 9.62 -8.86
CA GLN A 102 -7.40 8.86 -8.01
C GLN A 102 -7.03 8.99 -6.55
N GLU A 103 -8.04 9.27 -5.73
CA GLU A 103 -7.88 9.32 -4.29
C GLU A 103 -7.74 7.89 -3.72
N PRO A 104 -6.89 7.68 -2.71
CA PRO A 104 -6.75 6.38 -2.07
C PRO A 104 -8.03 6.01 -1.33
N VAL A 105 -8.51 4.79 -1.58
CA VAL A 105 -9.65 4.17 -0.89
C VAL A 105 -9.18 3.04 0.02
N VAL A 106 -10.02 2.69 0.99
CA VAL A 106 -9.80 1.52 1.85
C VAL A 106 -10.36 0.29 1.16
N ILE A 107 -9.49 -0.68 0.85
CA ILE A 107 -9.88 -1.98 0.31
C ILE A 107 -9.78 -3.03 1.42
N ASN A 108 -10.68 -4.01 1.39
CA ASN A 108 -10.74 -5.12 2.35
C ASN A 108 -10.74 -4.66 3.82
N GLY A 109 -11.20 -3.42 4.09
CA GLY A 109 -11.31 -2.84 5.42
C GLY A 109 -10.00 -2.33 6.04
N TYR A 110 -8.83 -2.52 5.41
CA TYR A 110 -7.56 -2.08 6.02
C TYR A 110 -6.44 -1.68 5.06
N VAL A 111 -6.49 -2.02 3.76
CA VAL A 111 -5.39 -1.71 2.83
C VAL A 111 -5.67 -0.49 1.97
N ASN A 112 -4.63 0.15 1.48
CA ASN A 112 -4.75 1.15 0.43
C ASN A 112 -5.20 0.51 -0.89
N GLY A 113 -5.91 1.30 -1.68
CA GLY A 113 -6.08 1.03 -3.09
C GLY A 113 -6.72 2.18 -3.83
N TRP A 114 -7.01 1.93 -5.10
CA TRP A 114 -7.53 2.94 -6.03
C TRP A 114 -8.52 2.28 -6.98
N GLU A 115 -9.64 2.95 -7.22
CA GLU A 115 -10.58 2.59 -8.28
C GLU A 115 -10.02 3.14 -9.60
N ILE A 116 -9.77 2.25 -10.56
CA ILE A 116 -9.22 2.62 -11.86
C ILE A 116 -10.34 2.45 -12.89
N PRO A 117 -10.92 3.57 -13.38
CA PRO A 117 -12.02 3.51 -14.34
C PRO A 117 -11.55 2.96 -15.69
N GLU A 118 -10.31 3.28 -16.07
CA GLU A 118 -9.70 2.85 -17.32
C GLU A 118 -8.21 2.55 -17.09
N LEU A 119 -7.88 1.27 -16.96
CA LEU A 119 -6.50 0.82 -16.88
C LEU A 119 -5.95 0.62 -18.29
N THR A 120 -4.87 1.32 -18.61
CA THR A 120 -4.20 1.24 -19.89
C THR A 120 -2.82 0.60 -19.73
N ASP A 121 -2.19 0.27 -20.85
CA ASP A 121 -0.83 -0.25 -20.82
C ASP A 121 0.14 0.88 -20.47
N GLY A 122 1.02 0.62 -19.50
CA GLY A 122 1.93 1.65 -19.02
C GLY A 122 2.69 1.28 -17.76
N ASP A 123 3.55 2.21 -17.35
CA ASP A 123 4.28 2.16 -16.09
C ASP A 123 3.58 3.07 -15.08
N TYR A 124 3.18 2.49 -13.97
CA TYR A 124 2.52 3.18 -12.89
C TYR A 124 3.38 3.14 -11.64
N VAL A 125 3.27 4.19 -10.82
CA VAL A 125 4.09 4.32 -9.62
C VAL A 125 3.19 4.59 -8.42
N ILE A 126 3.37 3.80 -7.36
CA ILE A 126 2.78 4.08 -6.05
C ILE A 126 3.86 4.71 -5.17
N GLU A 127 3.62 5.92 -4.67
CA GLU A 127 4.59 6.69 -3.88
C GLU A 127 3.97 7.20 -2.57
N TYR A 128 4.78 7.28 -1.52
CA TYR A 128 4.39 7.87 -0.24
C TYR A 128 4.77 9.35 -0.17
N LYS A 129 3.77 10.25 -0.24
CA LYS A 129 3.94 11.72 -0.28
C LYS A 129 4.92 12.28 0.78
N PRO A 130 4.86 11.87 2.07
CA PRO A 130 5.76 12.37 3.10
C PRO A 130 7.24 12.19 2.83
N GLN A 131 7.61 11.21 2.00
CA GLN A 131 9.00 11.01 1.60
C GLN A 131 9.58 12.26 0.92
N ARG A 132 8.77 12.98 0.13
CA ARG A 132 9.18 14.23 -0.54
C ARG A 132 9.45 15.36 0.45
N TYR A 133 8.58 15.52 1.46
CA TYR A 133 8.77 16.53 2.52
C TYR A 133 9.99 16.23 3.39
N PHE A 134 10.25 14.95 3.66
CA PHE A 134 11.45 14.52 4.37
C PHE A 134 12.73 14.93 3.64
N TYR A 135 12.80 14.74 2.32
CA TYR A 135 13.96 15.17 1.53
C TYR A 135 14.17 16.69 1.59
N PHE A 136 13.10 17.46 1.45
CA PHE A 136 13.18 18.92 1.57
C PHE A 136 13.69 19.35 2.96
N GLY A 137 13.11 18.79 4.03
CA GLY A 137 13.54 19.07 5.40
C GLY A 137 14.99 18.67 5.67
N SER A 138 15.45 17.58 5.05
CA SER A 138 16.83 17.10 5.17
C SER A 138 17.82 18.10 4.55
N ILE A 139 17.50 18.68 3.39
CA ILE A 139 18.34 19.70 2.74
C ILE A 139 18.45 20.94 3.63
N VAL A 140 17.32 21.44 4.14
CA VAL A 140 17.30 22.62 5.03
C VAL A 140 18.11 22.37 6.31
N SER A 141 17.99 21.17 6.87
CA SER A 141 18.72 20.78 8.08
C SER A 141 20.23 20.72 7.83
N LEU A 142 20.66 20.16 6.70
CA LEU A 142 22.08 20.10 6.32
C LEU A 142 22.68 21.49 6.10
N LEU A 143 21.95 22.40 5.44
CA LEU A 143 22.40 23.78 5.26
C LEU A 143 22.54 24.51 6.61
N THR A 144 21.58 24.32 7.50
CA THR A 144 21.60 24.91 8.85
C THR A 144 22.80 24.39 9.64
N LEU A 145 23.01 23.07 9.65
CA LEU A 145 24.14 22.45 10.31
C LEU A 145 25.48 22.94 9.74
N GLY A 146 25.57 23.03 8.40
CA GLY A 146 26.75 23.57 7.72
C GLY A 146 27.06 25.02 8.13
N GLY A 147 26.03 25.87 8.20
CA GLY A 147 26.16 27.26 8.67
C GLY A 147 26.62 27.35 10.13
N LEU A 148 26.10 26.48 11.01
CA LEU A 148 26.53 26.43 12.41
C LEU A 148 27.99 25.97 12.55
N VAL A 149 28.41 24.96 11.80
CA VAL A 149 29.80 24.49 11.80
C VAL A 149 30.72 25.61 11.32
N PHE A 150 30.37 26.30 10.23
CA PHE A 150 31.14 27.45 9.73
C PHE A 150 31.26 28.55 10.78
N TYR A 151 30.15 28.94 11.41
CA TYR A 151 30.14 29.93 12.48
C TYR A 151 31.06 29.55 13.66
N LEU A 152 31.04 28.28 14.08
CA LEU A 152 31.89 27.81 15.17
C LEU A 152 33.38 27.84 14.81
N ILE A 153 33.73 27.55 13.54
CA ILE A 153 35.11 27.63 13.05
C ILE A 153 35.60 29.09 13.12
N GLU A 154 34.84 30.04 12.57
CA GLU A 154 35.17 31.46 12.61
C GLU A 154 35.30 31.96 14.06
N ALA A 155 34.35 31.63 14.92
CA ALA A 155 34.37 32.02 16.33
C ALA A 155 35.59 31.45 17.08
N LYS A 156 36.05 30.24 16.72
CA LYS A 156 37.25 29.62 17.29
C LYS A 156 38.52 30.30 16.76
N LEU A 157 38.61 30.56 15.46
CA LEU A 157 39.76 31.25 14.85
C LEU A 157 39.96 32.64 15.44
N VAL A 158 38.89 33.41 15.58
CA VAL A 158 38.91 34.74 16.24
C VAL A 158 39.36 34.63 17.70
N ARG A 159 38.86 33.65 18.47
CA ARG A 159 39.32 33.47 19.86
C ARG A 159 40.81 33.11 19.96
N VAL A 160 41.33 32.31 19.04
CA VAL A 160 42.75 31.93 19.00
C VAL A 160 43.63 33.13 18.64
N SER A 161 43.24 33.96 17.68
CA SER A 161 44.02 35.15 17.28
C SER A 161 44.11 36.17 18.42
N VAL A 162 42.99 36.44 19.12
CA VAL A 162 42.96 37.35 20.29
C VAL A 162 43.87 36.86 21.42
N ARG A 163 43.90 35.55 21.69
CA ARG A 163 44.75 34.98 22.75
C ARG A 163 46.24 35.06 22.45
N ARG A 164 46.65 34.96 21.18
CA ARG A 164 48.06 35.16 20.76
C ARG A 164 48.51 36.61 20.92
N SER A 165 47.66 37.59 20.62
CA SER A 165 47.99 39.02 20.76
C SER A 165 48.30 39.44 22.20
N LYS A 166 47.58 38.90 23.20
CA LYS A 166 47.81 39.20 24.64
C LYS A 166 49.05 38.53 25.26
N SER A 167 49.72 37.62 24.54
CA SER A 167 50.88 36.88 25.06
C SER A 167 52.23 37.53 24.73
N HIS A 168 52.26 38.59 23.92
CA HIS A 168 53.49 39.24 23.43
C HIS A 168 53.59 40.73 23.84
N GLY A 169 52.77 41.19 24.79
CA GLY A 169 52.89 42.50 25.45
C GLY A 169 53.01 42.29 26.94
#